data_AF-A0A1Y5ME40-F1
#
_entry.id   AF-A0A1Y5ME40-F1
#
_cell.length_a   1.000
_cell.length_b   1.000
_cell.length_c   1.000
_cell.angle_alpha   90.00
_cell.angle_beta   90.00
_cell.angle_gamma   90.00
#
_symmetry.space_group_name_H-M   'P 1'
#
loop_
_entity.id
_entity.type
_entity.pdbx_description
1 polymer ?
#
loop_
_entity_poly.entity_id
_entity_poly.type
_entity_poly.pdbx_seq_one_letter_code
_entity_poly.pdbx_strand_id
1 'polypeptide(L)'
;MLGHYLGPYDNYEFAHTVDTGDKSKGTDIHTVNQHRVGLPTRDLAKTFIYSVCYGAGETKIGIQVWNKEPFEYTQQEYATALEKIEKRIVLLDGKKFYPIAKGTLAPYNEDLIYQTIYGARTSQMFRDNTKGYRKLVEETTKSIRDSKIVGLDGRLLNVRAEHKAFNLLLQSAGAIFMKYYLVEVDRQLRALYTHGKEFAYVSNIHDAINLEILPEIKDSVRDILTNSFKTASDELGLKYQVHGEPNFGANQYETH
;
A
#
# COMPACT_ATOMS: atom_id res chain seq x y z
N MET A 1 -8.29 -0.09 -1.80
CA MET A 1 -8.10 -1.28 -2.66
C MET A 1 -8.16 -2.60 -1.89
N LEU A 2 -7.30 -2.85 -0.90
CA LEU A 2 -7.36 -4.11 -0.12
C LEU A 2 -8.76 -4.37 0.47
N GLY A 3 -9.38 -3.35 1.08
CA GLY A 3 -10.75 -3.47 1.61
C GLY A 3 -11.81 -3.84 0.56
N HIS A 4 -11.70 -3.33 -0.67
CA HIS A 4 -12.61 -3.70 -1.76
C HIS A 4 -12.50 -5.19 -2.08
N TYR A 5 -11.28 -5.71 -2.24
CA TYR A 5 -11.06 -7.13 -2.54
C TYR A 5 -11.37 -8.05 -1.34
N LEU A 6 -11.26 -7.57 -0.11
CA LEU A 6 -11.69 -8.31 1.08
C LEU A 6 -13.22 -8.40 1.19
N GLY A 7 -13.96 -7.47 0.59
CA GLY A 7 -15.41 -7.33 0.70
C GLY A 7 -16.22 -8.63 0.60
N PRO A 8 -15.98 -9.49 -0.42
CA PRO A 8 -16.65 -10.79 -0.55
C PRO A 8 -16.38 -11.78 0.60
N TYR A 9 -15.32 -11.57 1.39
CA TYR A 9 -14.85 -12.49 2.42
C TYR A 9 -15.11 -11.99 3.85
N ASP A 10 -15.19 -10.68 4.04
CA ASP A 10 -15.43 -10.05 5.34
C ASP A 10 -16.73 -9.23 5.41
N ASN A 11 -17.56 -9.27 4.37
CA ASN A 11 -18.74 -8.43 4.20
C ASN A 11 -18.42 -6.92 4.20
N TYR A 12 -17.26 -6.57 3.64
CA TYR A 12 -16.72 -5.21 3.54
C TYR A 12 -16.39 -4.53 4.87
N GLU A 13 -16.22 -5.30 5.95
CA GLU A 13 -15.84 -4.79 7.27
C GLU A 13 -14.53 -3.99 7.23
N PHE A 14 -13.50 -4.50 6.53
CA PHE A 14 -12.23 -3.81 6.39
C PHE A 14 -12.38 -2.50 5.59
N ALA A 15 -13.14 -2.52 4.49
CA ALA A 15 -13.39 -1.34 3.67
C ALA A 15 -14.17 -0.26 4.45
N HIS A 16 -15.19 -0.67 5.20
CA HIS A 16 -15.94 0.24 6.06
C HIS A 16 -15.04 0.90 7.10
N THR A 17 -14.16 0.13 7.75
CA THR A 17 -13.21 0.64 8.75
C THR A 17 -12.21 1.64 8.14
N VAL A 18 -11.79 1.42 6.88
CA VAL A 18 -10.95 2.39 6.15
C VAL A 18 -11.69 3.69 5.89
N ASP A 19 -12.96 3.62 5.51
CA ASP A 19 -13.80 4.75 5.12
C ASP A 19 -14.26 5.60 6.31
N THR A 20 -14.72 4.96 7.38
CA THR A 20 -15.41 5.64 8.50
C THR A 20 -14.64 5.66 9.81
N GLY A 21 -13.44 5.07 9.83
CA GLY A 21 -12.62 4.98 11.04
C GLY A 21 -12.09 6.35 11.48
N ASP A 22 -12.02 6.58 12.79
CA ASP A 22 -11.65 7.86 13.39
C ASP A 22 -10.42 7.70 14.30
N LYS A 23 -9.35 8.43 13.96
CA LYS A 23 -8.07 8.37 14.68
C LYS A 23 -8.23 8.80 16.15
N SER A 24 -9.09 9.79 16.43
CA SER A 24 -9.31 10.31 17.79
C SER A 24 -10.00 9.29 18.70
N LYS A 25 -10.75 8.35 18.10
CA LYS A 25 -11.50 7.30 18.80
C LYS A 25 -10.77 5.95 18.77
N GLY A 26 -9.59 5.88 18.14
CA GLY A 26 -8.84 4.63 17.96
C GLY A 26 -9.53 3.63 17.04
N THR A 27 -10.52 4.05 16.25
CA THR A 27 -11.27 3.17 15.33
C THR A 27 -10.75 3.24 13.90
N ASP A 28 -9.76 4.09 13.62
CA ASP A 28 -9.13 4.15 12.30
C ASP A 28 -8.37 2.86 11.95
N ILE A 29 -8.33 2.54 10.66
CA ILE A 29 -7.77 1.28 10.17
C ILE A 29 -6.33 1.03 10.63
N HIS A 30 -5.50 2.06 10.84
CA HIS A 30 -4.13 1.86 11.29
C HIS A 30 -4.06 1.48 12.77
N THR A 31 -4.94 2.03 13.61
CA THR A 31 -5.06 1.61 15.02
C THR A 31 -5.62 0.20 15.11
N VAL A 32 -6.65 -0.13 14.31
CA VAL A 32 -7.16 -1.51 14.25
C VAL A 32 -6.06 -2.48 13.79
N ASN A 33 -5.28 -2.13 12.76
CA ASN A 33 -4.17 -2.96 12.31
C ASN A 33 -3.05 -3.06 13.34
N GLN A 34 -2.75 -2.00 14.09
CA GLN A 34 -1.80 -2.04 15.20
C GLN A 34 -2.17 -3.15 16.18
N HIS A 35 -3.42 -3.22 16.61
CA HIS A 35 -3.91 -4.27 17.50
C HIS A 35 -3.90 -5.64 16.84
N ARG A 36 -4.26 -5.76 15.55
CA ARG A 36 -4.21 -7.03 14.80
C ARG A 36 -2.81 -7.65 14.77
N VAL A 37 -1.76 -6.84 14.74
CA VAL A 37 -0.38 -7.31 14.56
C VAL A 37 0.54 -7.08 15.76
N GLY A 38 0.00 -6.57 16.87
CA GLY A 38 0.76 -6.35 18.10
C GLY A 38 1.89 -5.33 17.97
N LEU A 39 1.77 -4.35 17.07
CA LEU A 39 2.80 -3.31 16.92
C LEU A 39 2.68 -2.26 18.03
N PRO A 40 3.80 -1.67 18.49
CA PRO A 40 3.77 -0.78 19.65
C PRO A 40 3.12 0.58 19.33
N THR A 41 3.10 1.00 18.06
CA THR A 41 2.50 2.27 17.65
C THR A 41 1.67 2.16 16.38
N ARG A 42 0.67 3.04 16.27
CA ARG A 42 -0.15 3.23 15.07
C ARG A 42 0.69 3.56 13.83
N ASP A 43 1.75 4.36 13.99
CA ASP A 43 2.59 4.77 12.87
C ASP A 43 3.41 3.60 12.32
N LEU A 44 3.89 2.69 13.18
CA LEU A 44 4.50 1.44 12.72
C LEU A 44 3.47 0.56 12.01
N ALA A 45 2.21 0.55 12.45
CA ALA A 45 1.14 -0.17 11.76
C ALA A 45 0.80 0.43 10.38
N LYS A 46 0.90 1.76 10.24
CA LYS A 46 0.82 2.45 8.94
C LYS A 46 1.97 1.98 8.02
N THR A 47 3.21 2.01 8.51
CA THR A 47 4.38 1.54 7.74
C THR A 47 4.28 0.06 7.36
N PHE A 48 3.78 -0.77 8.29
CA PHE A 48 3.54 -2.19 8.07
C PHE A 48 2.55 -2.43 6.93
N ILE A 49 1.37 -1.83 6.97
CA ILE A 49 0.32 -2.12 5.98
C ILE A 49 0.73 -1.67 4.58
N TYR A 50 1.45 -0.55 4.45
CA TYR A 50 2.04 -0.15 3.17
C TYR A 50 3.07 -1.17 2.69
N SER A 51 3.95 -1.64 3.56
CA SER A 51 4.94 -2.67 3.21
C SER A 51 4.26 -3.94 2.69
N VAL A 52 3.17 -4.38 3.32
CA VAL A 52 2.38 -5.54 2.86
C VAL A 52 1.77 -5.27 1.48
N CYS A 53 1.07 -4.14 1.29
CA CYS A 53 0.43 -3.80 0.02
C CYS A 53 1.44 -3.65 -1.14
N TYR A 54 2.67 -3.19 -0.86
CA TYR A 54 3.75 -3.10 -1.83
C TYR A 54 4.55 -4.40 -2.00
N GLY A 55 4.18 -5.47 -1.30
CA GLY A 55 4.79 -6.79 -1.43
C GLY A 55 6.21 -6.87 -0.85
N ALA A 56 6.48 -6.12 0.21
CA ALA A 56 7.71 -6.28 0.97
C ALA A 56 7.80 -7.70 1.56
N GLY A 57 8.99 -8.30 1.47
CA GLY A 57 9.28 -9.57 2.14
C GLY A 57 9.45 -9.38 3.65
N GLU A 58 9.40 -10.49 4.38
CA GLU A 58 9.44 -10.53 5.86
C GLU A 58 10.62 -9.77 6.46
N THR A 59 11.84 -9.95 5.94
CA THR A 59 13.03 -9.21 6.40
C THR A 59 12.86 -7.69 6.21
N LYS A 60 12.34 -7.26 5.05
CA LYS A 60 12.11 -5.82 4.79
C LYS A 60 11.03 -5.26 5.70
N ILE A 61 9.98 -6.04 5.96
CA ILE A 61 8.96 -5.66 6.95
C ILE A 61 9.61 -5.46 8.32
N GLY A 62 10.38 -6.43 8.79
CA GLY A 62 11.08 -6.37 10.08
C GLY A 62 11.98 -5.16 10.23
N ILE A 63 12.78 -4.83 9.19
CA ILE A 63 13.61 -3.62 9.14
C ILE A 63 12.78 -2.35 9.40
N GLN A 64 11.55 -2.31 8.88
CA GLN A 64 10.69 -1.12 8.94
C GLN A 64 9.91 -1.00 10.26
N VAL A 65 9.61 -2.13 10.93
CA VAL A 65 8.63 -2.14 12.03
C VAL A 65 9.19 -2.59 13.37
N TRP A 66 10.35 -3.26 13.40
CA TRP A 66 10.99 -3.63 14.66
C TRP A 66 11.81 -2.46 15.20
N ASN A 67 11.47 -2.01 16.40
CA ASN A 67 12.09 -0.89 17.10
C ASN A 67 13.34 -1.29 17.92
N LYS A 68 13.91 -2.48 17.66
CA LYS A 68 15.05 -3.06 18.39
C LYS A 68 14.80 -3.43 19.85
N GLU A 69 13.55 -3.36 20.31
CA GLU A 69 13.22 -3.88 21.63
C GLU A 69 13.40 -5.41 21.68
N PRO A 70 13.94 -5.96 22.77
CA PRO A 70 14.10 -7.40 22.94
C PRO A 70 12.74 -8.11 22.84
N PHE A 71 12.74 -9.29 22.21
CA PHE A 71 11.57 -10.16 22.15
C PHE A 71 11.99 -11.63 22.19
N GLU A 72 11.11 -12.49 22.70
CA GLU A 72 11.37 -13.93 22.78
C GLU A 72 11.23 -14.60 21.41
N TYR A 73 12.14 -15.51 21.07
CA TYR A 73 12.06 -16.32 19.86
C TYR A 73 12.47 -17.77 20.13
N THR A 74 11.94 -18.68 19.33
CA THR A 74 12.30 -20.09 19.37
C THR A 74 13.57 -20.35 18.57
N GLN A 75 14.32 -21.40 18.92
CA GLN A 75 15.48 -21.83 18.14
C GLN A 75 15.12 -22.19 16.69
N GLN A 76 13.91 -22.70 16.47
CA GLN A 76 13.41 -23.01 15.13
C GLN A 76 13.18 -21.74 14.30
N GLU A 77 12.61 -20.68 14.88
CA GLU A 77 12.44 -19.39 14.19
C GLU A 77 13.79 -18.78 13.84
N TYR A 78 14.76 -18.84 14.75
CA TYR A 78 16.12 -18.37 14.49
C TYR A 78 16.77 -19.13 13.34
N ALA A 79 16.77 -20.47 13.38
CA ALA A 79 17.34 -21.30 12.32
C ALA A 79 16.69 -21.02 10.95
N THR A 80 15.35 -20.89 10.93
CA THR A 80 14.60 -20.60 9.70
C THR A 80 14.93 -19.21 9.14
N ALA A 81 15.05 -18.20 10.02
CA ALA A 81 15.42 -16.85 9.62
C ALA A 81 16.87 -16.77 9.13
N LEU A 82 17.80 -17.43 9.82
CA LEU A 82 19.20 -17.52 9.40
C LEU A 82 19.32 -18.15 8.01
N GLU A 83 18.68 -19.30 7.77
CA GLU A 83 18.70 -19.96 6.46
C GLU A 83 18.16 -19.05 5.35
N LYS A 84 17.07 -18.31 5.61
CA LYS A 84 16.50 -17.33 4.66
C LYS A 84 17.48 -16.19 4.35
N ILE A 85 18.20 -15.70 5.35
CA ILE A 85 19.21 -14.65 5.17
C ILE A 85 20.40 -15.18 4.37
N GLU A 86 20.97 -16.32 4.76
CA GLU A 86 22.15 -16.93 4.15
C GLU A 86 21.98 -17.21 2.66
N LYS A 87 20.80 -17.68 2.24
CA LYS A 87 20.46 -17.92 0.82
C LYS A 87 20.54 -16.67 -0.07
N ARG A 88 20.56 -15.47 0.52
CA ARG A 88 20.57 -14.20 -0.20
C ARG A 88 21.83 -13.36 0.06
N ILE A 89 22.77 -13.86 0.86
CA ILE A 89 24.00 -13.12 1.17
C ILE A 89 24.83 -12.94 -0.11
N VAL A 90 25.34 -11.72 -0.28
CA VAL A 90 26.30 -11.36 -1.32
C VAL A 90 27.64 -11.08 -0.63
N LEU A 91 28.72 -11.64 -1.18
CA LEU A 91 30.07 -11.37 -0.71
C LEU A 91 30.70 -10.27 -1.57
N LEU A 92 31.17 -9.20 -0.94
CA LEU A 92 31.94 -8.12 -1.57
C LEU A 92 33.18 -7.87 -0.72
N ASP A 93 34.36 -7.99 -1.32
CA ASP A 93 35.66 -7.80 -0.65
C ASP A 93 35.80 -8.59 0.67
N GLY A 94 35.32 -9.83 0.67
CA GLY A 94 35.33 -10.71 1.85
C GLY A 94 34.30 -10.36 2.94
N LYS A 95 33.49 -9.32 2.75
CA LYS A 95 32.42 -8.92 3.67
C LYS A 95 31.06 -9.41 3.18
N LYS A 96 30.21 -9.83 4.12
CA LYS A 96 28.84 -10.31 3.87
C LYS A 96 27.87 -9.14 3.82
N PHE A 97 27.03 -9.11 2.79
CA PHE A 97 25.97 -8.13 2.59
C PHE A 97 24.65 -8.82 2.28
N TYR A 98 23.53 -8.16 2.62
CA TYR A 98 22.19 -8.62 2.32
C TYR A 98 21.45 -7.64 1.40
N PRO A 99 20.82 -8.11 0.31
CA PRO A 99 20.08 -7.27 -0.62
C PRO A 99 18.67 -6.93 -0.07
N ILE A 100 18.55 -5.76 0.54
CA ILE A 100 17.29 -5.25 1.10
C ILE A 100 16.35 -4.66 0.04
N ALA A 101 16.90 -4.13 -1.06
CA ALA A 101 16.15 -3.61 -2.20
C ALA A 101 17.00 -3.69 -3.48
N LYS A 102 16.39 -3.39 -4.63
CA LYS A 102 17.11 -3.34 -5.92
C LYS A 102 18.20 -2.27 -5.84
N GLY A 103 19.46 -2.68 -5.94
CA GLY A 103 20.61 -1.78 -5.86
C GLY A 103 20.98 -1.32 -4.45
N THR A 104 20.38 -1.88 -3.40
CA THR A 104 20.67 -1.50 -2.01
C THR A 104 21.09 -2.73 -1.21
N LEU A 105 22.33 -2.67 -0.69
CA LEU A 105 22.93 -3.69 0.16
C LEU A 105 23.06 -3.17 1.59
N ALA A 106 22.69 -3.99 2.57
CA ALA A 106 22.98 -3.74 3.98
C ALA A 106 24.10 -4.67 4.43
N PRO A 107 25.04 -4.22 5.29
CA PRO A 107 25.99 -5.12 5.94
C PRO A 107 25.26 -6.23 6.69
N TYR A 108 25.74 -7.47 6.59
CA TYR A 108 25.20 -8.56 7.38
C TYR A 108 25.49 -8.34 8.87
N ASN A 109 24.47 -8.48 9.70
CA ASN A 109 24.55 -8.53 11.15
C ASN A 109 23.43 -9.42 11.72
N GLU A 110 23.48 -9.70 13.01
CA GLU A 110 22.47 -10.52 13.67
C GLU A 110 21.08 -9.85 13.70
N ASP A 111 21.02 -8.52 13.70
CA ASP A 111 19.76 -7.77 13.61
C ASP A 111 18.93 -8.20 12.39
N LEU A 112 19.53 -8.57 11.26
CA LEU A 112 18.80 -9.08 10.08
C LEU A 112 18.01 -10.37 10.36
N ILE A 113 18.52 -11.22 11.26
CA ILE A 113 17.84 -12.46 11.66
C ILE A 113 16.63 -12.08 12.51
N TYR A 114 16.82 -11.25 13.54
CA TYR A 114 15.74 -10.77 14.40
C TYR A 114 14.66 -10.00 13.62
N GLN A 115 15.06 -9.14 12.68
CA GLN A 115 14.15 -8.47 11.76
C GLN A 115 13.34 -9.47 10.94
N THR A 116 13.98 -10.52 10.42
CA THR A 116 13.28 -11.55 9.65
C THR A 116 12.26 -12.30 10.50
N ILE A 117 12.60 -12.67 11.74
CA ILE A 117 11.65 -13.30 12.67
C ILE A 117 10.48 -12.36 12.97
N TYR A 118 10.77 -11.10 13.34
CA TYR A 118 9.77 -10.12 13.70
C TYR A 118 8.80 -9.87 12.54
N GLY A 119 9.33 -9.59 11.34
CA GLY A 119 8.52 -9.36 10.15
C GLY A 119 7.71 -10.58 9.71
N ALA A 120 8.23 -11.80 9.89
CA ALA A 120 7.47 -13.03 9.64
C ALA A 120 6.28 -13.16 10.60
N ARG A 121 6.49 -12.93 11.91
CA ARG A 121 5.42 -12.94 12.91
C ARG A 121 4.37 -11.87 12.65
N THR A 122 4.76 -10.62 12.41
CA THR A 122 3.82 -9.52 12.11
C THR A 122 2.98 -9.84 10.86
N SER A 123 3.61 -10.38 9.81
CA SER A 123 2.92 -10.81 8.59
C SER A 123 1.95 -11.96 8.86
N GLN A 124 2.34 -12.91 9.70
CA GLN A 124 1.54 -14.06 10.08
C GLN A 124 0.30 -13.63 10.88
N MET A 125 0.49 -12.79 11.91
CA MET A 125 -0.60 -12.20 12.69
C MET A 125 -1.57 -11.43 11.80
N PHE A 126 -1.08 -10.65 10.83
CA PHE A 126 -1.97 -9.93 9.92
C PHE A 126 -2.83 -10.87 9.08
N ARG A 127 -2.24 -11.94 8.55
CA ARG A 127 -2.96 -12.95 7.76
C ARG A 127 -4.01 -13.69 8.58
N ASP A 128 -3.70 -13.97 9.84
CA ASP A 128 -4.56 -14.76 10.75
C ASP A 128 -5.67 -13.91 11.36
N ASN A 129 -5.36 -12.66 11.74
CA ASN A 129 -6.28 -11.74 12.41
C ASN A 129 -7.04 -10.82 11.45
N THR A 130 -6.84 -10.94 10.14
CA THR A 130 -7.64 -10.26 9.12
C THR A 130 -8.59 -11.25 8.47
N LYS A 131 -9.87 -11.15 8.83
CA LYS A 131 -10.94 -12.01 8.32
C LYS A 131 -10.91 -12.05 6.79
N GLY A 132 -10.93 -13.27 6.24
CA GLY A 132 -10.97 -13.47 4.79
C GLY A 132 -9.64 -13.30 4.06
N TYR A 133 -8.58 -12.78 4.69
CA TYR A 133 -7.32 -12.47 4.01
C TYR A 133 -6.66 -13.69 3.37
N ARG A 134 -6.51 -14.80 4.11
CA ARG A 134 -5.95 -16.05 3.58
C ARG A 134 -6.73 -16.56 2.38
N LYS A 135 -8.06 -16.56 2.49
CA LYS A 135 -8.96 -17.01 1.44
C LYS A 135 -8.85 -16.11 0.20
N LEU A 136 -8.78 -14.79 0.38
CA LEU A 136 -8.54 -13.85 -0.71
C LEU A 136 -7.22 -14.13 -1.45
N VAL A 137 -6.12 -14.34 -0.74
CA VAL A 137 -4.80 -14.63 -1.36
C VAL A 137 -4.84 -15.97 -2.11
N GLU A 138 -5.44 -16.99 -1.52
CA GLU A 138 -5.61 -18.31 -2.12
C GLU A 138 -6.45 -18.24 -3.40
N GLU A 139 -7.63 -17.62 -3.34
CA GLU A 139 -8.52 -17.47 -4.50
C GLU A 139 -7.91 -16.57 -5.59
N THR A 140 -7.13 -15.55 -5.21
CA THR A 140 -6.36 -14.74 -6.16
C THR A 140 -5.34 -15.60 -6.91
N THR A 141 -4.69 -16.54 -6.24
CA THR A 141 -3.73 -17.45 -6.87
C THR A 141 -4.44 -18.46 -7.77
N LYS A 142 -5.57 -19.02 -7.30
CA LYS A 142 -6.40 -19.96 -8.08
C LYS A 142 -7.05 -19.34 -9.31
N SER A 143 -7.25 -18.01 -9.36
CA SER A 143 -7.87 -17.33 -10.50
C SER A 143 -6.91 -17.11 -11.68
N ILE A 144 -5.60 -17.35 -11.49
CA ILE A 144 -4.60 -17.19 -12.56
C ILE A 144 -4.89 -18.16 -13.70
N ARG A 145 -4.97 -17.66 -14.93
CA ARG A 145 -5.11 -18.44 -16.16
C ARG A 145 -4.11 -17.93 -17.18
N ASP A 146 -3.35 -18.83 -17.81
CA ASP A 146 -2.31 -18.49 -18.79
C ASP A 146 -1.38 -17.37 -18.34
N SER A 147 -0.91 -17.46 -17.08
CA SER A 147 -0.09 -16.45 -16.42
C SER A 147 -0.72 -15.05 -16.38
N LYS A 148 -2.05 -14.94 -16.33
CA LYS A 148 -2.80 -13.68 -16.26
C LYS A 148 -3.85 -13.71 -15.16
N ILE A 149 -4.19 -12.53 -14.64
CA ILE A 149 -5.30 -12.29 -13.73
C ILE A 149 -6.12 -11.07 -14.21
N VAL A 150 -7.41 -11.03 -13.90
CA VAL A 150 -8.30 -9.91 -14.26
C VAL A 150 -8.12 -8.78 -13.24
N GLY A 151 -7.86 -7.56 -13.72
CA GLY A 151 -7.76 -6.34 -12.91
C GLY A 151 -9.10 -5.69 -12.60
N LEU A 152 -9.06 -4.60 -11.81
CA LEU A 152 -10.27 -3.92 -11.30
C LEU A 152 -11.25 -3.47 -12.40
N ASP A 153 -10.75 -3.06 -13.56
CA ASP A 153 -11.53 -2.61 -14.71
C ASP A 153 -11.70 -3.67 -15.80
N GLY A 154 -11.46 -4.95 -15.47
CA GLY A 154 -11.62 -6.07 -16.40
C GLY A 154 -10.41 -6.33 -17.31
N ARG A 155 -9.36 -5.49 -17.31
CA ARG A 155 -8.15 -5.75 -18.11
C ARG A 155 -7.38 -6.98 -17.64
N LEU A 156 -6.61 -7.60 -18.53
CA LEU A 156 -5.71 -8.70 -18.17
C LEU A 156 -4.34 -8.19 -17.68
N LEU A 157 -3.88 -8.70 -16.55
CA LEU A 157 -2.60 -8.38 -15.92
C LEU A 157 -1.66 -9.58 -16.00
N ASN A 158 -0.45 -9.37 -16.55
CA ASN A 158 0.54 -10.44 -16.68
C ASN A 158 1.20 -10.75 -15.32
N VAL A 159 1.02 -11.99 -14.85
CA VAL A 159 1.58 -12.52 -13.61
C VAL A 159 2.95 -13.12 -13.89
N ARG A 160 4.01 -12.51 -13.35
CA ARG A 160 5.40 -12.98 -13.51
C ARG A 160 5.74 -14.18 -12.63
N ALA A 161 5.05 -14.32 -11.50
CA ALA A 161 5.19 -15.41 -10.55
C ALA A 161 3.92 -15.48 -9.69
N GLU A 162 3.42 -16.69 -9.42
CA GLU A 162 2.14 -16.88 -8.74
C GLU A 162 2.09 -16.21 -7.36
N HIS A 163 3.15 -16.36 -6.56
CA HIS A 163 3.27 -15.72 -5.24
C HIS A 163 3.28 -14.18 -5.27
N LYS A 164 3.37 -13.56 -6.46
CA LYS A 164 3.28 -12.10 -6.66
C LYS A 164 1.93 -11.63 -7.17
N ALA A 165 1.02 -12.54 -7.53
CA ALA A 165 -0.25 -12.20 -8.16
C ALA A 165 -1.11 -11.27 -7.28
N PHE A 166 -1.17 -11.54 -5.98
CA PHE A 166 -1.93 -10.70 -5.04
C PHE A 166 -1.41 -9.26 -4.97
N ASN A 167 -0.09 -9.08 -4.85
CA ASN A 167 0.49 -7.75 -4.81
C ASN A 167 0.34 -7.03 -6.16
N LEU A 168 0.45 -7.75 -7.28
CA LEU A 168 0.16 -7.21 -8.62
C LEU A 168 -1.29 -6.72 -8.71
N LEU A 169 -2.25 -7.50 -8.21
CA LEU A 169 -3.67 -7.14 -8.21
C LEU A 169 -3.92 -5.86 -7.41
N LEU A 170 -3.36 -5.76 -6.20
CA LEU A 170 -3.51 -4.57 -5.35
C LEU A 170 -2.87 -3.32 -5.96
N GLN A 171 -1.63 -3.43 -6.45
CA GLN A 171 -0.92 -2.30 -7.05
C GLN A 171 -1.58 -1.85 -8.35
N SER A 172 -2.03 -2.81 -9.17
CA SER A 172 -2.76 -2.49 -10.39
C SER A 172 -4.09 -1.83 -10.09
N ALA A 173 -4.83 -2.26 -9.06
CA ALA A 173 -6.08 -1.63 -8.67
C ALA A 173 -5.87 -0.17 -8.25
N GLY A 174 -4.82 0.13 -7.47
CA GLY A 174 -4.45 1.50 -7.13
C GLY A 174 -4.10 2.34 -8.36
N ALA A 175 -3.31 1.78 -9.28
CA ALA A 175 -2.94 2.46 -10.52
C ALA A 175 -4.12 2.69 -11.47
N ILE A 176 -5.08 1.76 -11.53
CA ILE A 176 -6.33 1.92 -12.29
C ILE A 176 -7.16 3.03 -11.65
N PHE A 177 -7.37 2.97 -10.34
CA PHE A 177 -8.14 3.96 -9.60
C PHE A 177 -7.62 5.38 -9.84
N MET A 178 -6.30 5.60 -9.68
CA MET A 178 -5.71 6.92 -9.88
C MET A 178 -5.78 7.42 -11.33
N LYS A 179 -5.89 6.53 -12.32
CA LYS A 179 -6.13 6.92 -13.71
C LYS A 179 -7.57 7.38 -13.94
N TYR A 180 -8.54 6.66 -13.39
CA TYR A 180 -9.95 7.08 -13.43
C TYR A 180 -10.13 8.43 -12.74
N TYR A 181 -9.53 8.58 -11.55
CA TYR A 181 -9.47 9.84 -10.83
C TYR A 181 -8.88 10.99 -11.68
N LEU A 182 -7.69 10.78 -12.28
CA LEU A 182 -7.04 11.82 -13.08
C LEU A 182 -7.86 12.22 -14.31
N VAL A 183 -8.47 11.25 -15.01
CA VAL A 183 -9.34 11.52 -16.16
C VAL A 183 -10.56 12.35 -15.75
N GLU A 184 -11.16 12.02 -14.61
CA GLU A 184 -12.30 12.77 -14.09
C GLU A 184 -11.92 14.19 -13.66
N VAL A 185 -10.77 14.36 -13.00
CA VAL A 185 -10.23 15.69 -12.67
C VAL A 185 -10.02 16.52 -13.94
N ASP A 186 -9.37 15.96 -14.97
CA ASP A 186 -9.12 16.65 -16.24
C ASP A 186 -10.43 17.05 -16.94
N ARG A 187 -11.41 16.14 -16.97
CA ARG A 187 -12.73 16.40 -17.54
C ARG A 187 -13.43 17.57 -16.87
N GLN A 188 -13.44 17.61 -15.53
CA GLN A 188 -14.09 18.69 -14.77
C GLN A 188 -13.32 20.02 -14.88
N LEU A 189 -11.98 20.00 -14.78
CA LEU A 189 -11.18 21.21 -14.92
C LEU A 189 -11.34 21.84 -16.30
N ARG A 190 -11.23 21.05 -17.38
CA ARG A 190 -11.36 21.55 -18.76
C ARG A 190 -12.77 22.02 -19.12
N ALA A 191 -13.78 21.60 -18.36
CA ALA A 191 -15.14 22.10 -18.54
C ALA A 191 -15.31 23.54 -18.05
N LEU A 192 -14.46 23.99 -17.11
CA LEU A 192 -14.55 25.32 -16.47
C LEU A 192 -13.38 26.23 -16.80
N TYR A 193 -12.21 25.68 -17.12
CA TYR A 193 -10.94 26.39 -17.17
C TYR A 193 -10.09 25.98 -18.37
N THR A 194 -9.16 26.85 -18.77
CA THR A 194 -8.23 26.60 -19.88
C THR A 194 -6.88 26.15 -19.34
N HIS A 195 -6.44 24.97 -19.77
CA HIS A 195 -5.11 24.45 -19.46
C HIS A 195 -4.01 25.38 -20.01
N GLY A 196 -3.01 25.71 -19.19
CA GLY A 196 -1.94 26.67 -19.50
C GLY A 196 -2.34 28.14 -19.26
N LYS A 197 -3.53 28.39 -18.72
CA LYS A 197 -3.99 29.73 -18.34
C LYS A 197 -4.44 29.77 -16.88
N GLU A 198 -5.55 29.12 -16.54
CA GLU A 198 -6.04 29.11 -15.16
C GLU A 198 -5.48 27.93 -14.35
N PHE A 199 -5.12 26.82 -15.02
CA PHE A 199 -4.44 25.68 -14.39
C PHE A 199 -3.45 25.01 -15.35
N ALA A 200 -2.45 24.31 -14.81
CA ALA A 200 -1.64 23.37 -15.60
C ALA A 200 -1.19 22.17 -14.75
N TYR A 201 -0.95 21.04 -15.42
CA TYR A 201 -0.39 19.85 -14.79
C TYR A 201 1.12 19.97 -14.62
N VAL A 202 1.60 19.76 -13.39
CA VAL A 202 3.03 19.80 -13.07
C VAL A 202 3.60 18.38 -12.97
N SER A 203 2.96 17.51 -12.19
CA SER A 203 3.41 16.13 -12.02
C SER A 203 2.24 15.18 -11.68
N ASN A 204 2.44 13.90 -12.01
CA ASN A 204 1.57 12.80 -11.63
C ASN A 204 2.44 11.70 -11.02
N ILE A 205 2.41 11.60 -9.70
CA ILE A 205 3.27 10.74 -8.89
C ILE A 205 2.39 9.69 -8.20
N HIS A 206 2.09 8.61 -8.92
CA HIS A 206 1.32 7.47 -8.42
C HIS A 206 -0.07 7.85 -7.86
N ASP A 207 -0.16 8.09 -6.55
CA ASP A 207 -1.36 8.46 -5.79
C ASP A 207 -1.48 9.96 -5.51
N ALA A 208 -0.55 10.78 -6.03
CA ALA A 208 -0.57 12.23 -5.93
C ALA A 208 -0.53 12.89 -7.32
N ILE A 209 -1.30 13.95 -7.50
CA ILE A 209 -1.21 14.85 -8.65
C ILE A 209 -0.85 16.25 -8.17
N ASN A 210 0.02 16.93 -8.91
CA ASN A 210 0.38 18.31 -8.64
C ASN A 210 -0.07 19.19 -9.81
N LEU A 211 -0.78 20.26 -9.46
CA LEU A 211 -1.30 21.27 -10.38
C LEU A 211 -0.75 22.63 -9.97
N GLU A 212 -0.42 23.46 -10.95
CA GLU A 212 -0.36 24.91 -10.73
C GLU A 212 -1.73 25.50 -11.08
N ILE A 213 -2.21 26.43 -10.26
CA ILE A 213 -3.51 27.06 -10.45
C ILE A 213 -3.41 28.55 -10.16
N LEU A 214 -4.28 29.33 -10.80
CA LEU A 214 -4.55 30.69 -10.36
C LEU A 214 -5.25 30.68 -8.99
N PRO A 215 -4.84 31.53 -8.02
CA PRO A 215 -5.43 31.54 -6.68
C PRO A 215 -6.95 31.71 -6.66
N GLU A 216 -7.51 32.41 -7.65
CA GLU A 216 -8.93 32.72 -7.78
C GLU A 216 -9.80 31.47 -8.00
N ILE A 217 -9.23 30.38 -8.53
CA ILE A 217 -9.96 29.14 -8.81
C ILE A 217 -9.78 28.09 -7.71
N LYS A 218 -9.06 28.40 -6.63
CA LYS A 218 -8.69 27.46 -5.55
C LYS A 218 -9.85 26.65 -5.00
N ASP A 219 -10.95 27.31 -4.62
CA ASP A 219 -12.08 26.64 -4.00
C ASP A 219 -12.79 25.69 -4.97
N SER A 220 -12.98 26.11 -6.23
CA SER A 220 -13.55 25.25 -7.26
C SER A 220 -12.65 24.05 -7.57
N VAL A 221 -11.33 24.25 -7.66
CA VAL A 221 -10.36 23.17 -7.85
C VAL A 221 -10.37 22.20 -6.68
N ARG A 222 -10.44 22.69 -5.43
CA ARG A 222 -10.58 21.82 -4.23
C ARG A 222 -11.77 20.89 -4.36
N ASP A 223 -12.92 21.44 -4.75
CA ASP A 223 -14.16 20.68 -4.86
C ASP A 223 -14.08 19.65 -5.99
N ILE A 224 -13.48 20.02 -7.14
CA ILE A 224 -13.22 19.08 -8.26
C ILE A 224 -12.33 17.93 -7.80
N LEU A 225 -11.19 18.23 -7.17
CA LEU A 225 -10.24 17.21 -6.69
C LEU A 225 -10.90 16.29 -5.67
N THR A 226 -11.66 16.84 -4.72
CA THR A 226 -12.33 16.03 -3.69
C THR A 226 -13.42 15.15 -4.28
N ASN A 227 -14.29 15.71 -5.15
CA ASN A 227 -15.42 14.98 -5.72
C ASN A 227 -14.99 13.94 -6.76
N SER A 228 -13.86 14.14 -7.45
CA SER A 228 -13.36 13.18 -8.45
C SER A 228 -13.01 11.82 -7.84
N PHE A 229 -12.61 11.77 -6.57
CA PHE A 229 -12.42 10.50 -5.86
C PHE A 229 -13.72 9.70 -5.74
N LYS A 230 -14.83 10.40 -5.49
CA LYS A 230 -16.15 9.80 -5.39
C LYS A 230 -16.61 9.24 -6.73
N THR A 231 -16.54 10.05 -7.79
CA THR A 231 -16.89 9.60 -9.15
C THR A 231 -16.06 8.39 -9.57
N ALA A 232 -14.74 8.41 -9.36
CA ALA A 232 -13.88 7.28 -9.69
C ALA A 232 -14.21 6.00 -8.90
N SER A 233 -14.61 6.14 -7.63
CA SER A 233 -15.05 5.01 -6.80
C SER A 233 -16.37 4.42 -7.33
N ASP A 234 -17.32 5.27 -7.70
CA ASP A 234 -18.62 4.85 -8.24
C ASP A 234 -18.46 4.15 -9.60
N GLU A 235 -17.65 4.71 -10.51
CA GLU A 235 -17.36 4.14 -11.83
C GLU A 235 -16.68 2.76 -11.75
N LEU A 236 -15.82 2.57 -10.75
CA LEU A 236 -15.12 1.30 -10.51
C LEU A 236 -15.91 0.34 -9.61
N GLY A 237 -17.14 0.69 -9.20
CA GLY A 237 -18.03 -0.16 -8.42
C GLY A 237 -17.54 -0.43 -6.99
N LEU A 238 -16.83 0.53 -6.37
CA LEU A 238 -16.41 0.40 -4.98
C LEU A 238 -17.60 0.65 -4.04
N LYS A 239 -17.85 -0.30 -3.13
CA LYS A 239 -18.91 -0.17 -2.12
C LYS A 239 -18.66 0.99 -1.12
N TYR A 240 -17.39 1.22 -0.79
CA TYR A 240 -16.96 2.29 0.11
C TYR A 240 -16.02 3.22 -0.64
N GLN A 241 -16.19 4.51 -0.42
CA GLN A 241 -15.53 5.57 -1.17
C GLN A 241 -14.03 5.64 -0.82
N VAL A 242 -13.22 5.98 -1.81
CA VAL A 242 -11.85 6.43 -1.55
C VAL A 242 -11.89 7.93 -1.32
N HIS A 243 -11.01 8.44 -0.45
CA HIS A 243 -10.92 9.86 -0.14
C HIS A 243 -9.49 10.36 -0.35
N GLY A 244 -9.36 11.64 -0.64
CA GLY A 244 -8.11 12.36 -0.67
C GLY A 244 -8.32 13.81 -0.25
N GLU A 245 -7.29 14.42 0.34
CA GLU A 245 -7.33 15.80 0.82
C GLU A 245 -6.33 16.64 0.01
N PRO A 246 -6.80 17.63 -0.78
CA PRO A 246 -5.90 18.49 -1.54
C PRO A 246 -5.25 19.54 -0.64
N ASN A 247 -3.92 19.64 -0.71
CA ASN A 247 -3.14 20.70 -0.06
C ASN A 247 -2.81 21.82 -1.07
N PHE A 248 -2.81 23.06 -0.61
CA PHE A 248 -2.51 24.24 -1.43
C PHE A 248 -1.37 25.05 -0.80
N GLY A 249 -0.34 25.31 -1.59
CA GLY A 249 0.86 26.06 -1.19
C GLY A 249 1.62 26.59 -2.40
N ALA A 250 2.67 27.36 -2.17
CA ALA A 250 3.47 27.99 -3.22
C ALA A 250 4.46 27.03 -3.89
N ASN A 251 4.73 25.86 -3.29
CA ASN A 251 5.70 24.89 -3.76
C ASN A 251 5.39 23.48 -3.21
N GLN A 252 6.13 22.47 -3.70
CA GLN A 252 5.90 21.07 -3.31
C GLN A 252 6.04 20.86 -1.79
N TYR A 253 7.02 21.48 -1.14
CA TYR A 253 7.31 21.32 0.29
C TYR A 253 6.14 21.77 1.18
N GLU A 254 5.35 22.74 0.73
CA GLU A 254 4.14 23.18 1.43
C GLU A 254 2.94 22.26 1.21
N THR A 255 2.99 21.39 0.20
CA THR A 255 1.86 20.54 -0.22
C THR A 255 2.06 19.05 0.03
N HIS A 256 3.29 18.61 0.32
CA HIS A 256 3.67 17.22 0.58
C HIS A 256 4.91 17.13 1.47
#